data_AF-A0AA41N7L7-F1
#
_entry.id   AF-A0AA41N7L7-F1
#
_cell.length_a   1.000
_cell.length_b   1.000
_cell.length_c   1.000
_cell.angle_alpha   90.00
_cell.angle_beta   90.00
_cell.angle_gamma   90.00
#
_symmetry.space_group_name_H-M   'P 1'
#
loop_
_entity.id
_entity.type
_entity.pdbx_description
1 polymer ?
#
loop_
_entity_poly.entity_id
_entity_poly.type
_entity_poly.pdbx_seq_one_letter_code
_entity_poly.pdbx_strand_id
1 'polypeptide(L)'
;MAQFVSSGVENAISKSQLLVDQYLPLTEEEIEKEAKKAEGFDIVQKPSYYVRLGSLSTKLRSRAYQQALSRVKEAKQMSQGTISQLHSTVHLIELARKNVHSANQKIQDAQDKLYLSWVDWKRSIGYHDTDESHCAEHIKSHTLAVARNLTQQLQTTCHTLLSNVQGLPQNTQDQAKHLGVMAGDIYSVFRSAASFKEVSDGFLTSSKGQLQKMKESLDDVMDYLVNHTPLNWLVGPF
;
A
#
# COMPACT_ATOMS: atom_id res chain seq x y z
N MET A 1 -31.75 44.68 64.41
CA MET A 1 -32.47 43.66 63.61
C MET A 1 -32.08 43.63 62.13
N ALA A 2 -31.82 44.77 61.47
CA ALA A 2 -31.46 44.78 60.04
C ALA A 2 -30.14 44.06 59.66
N GLN A 3 -29.11 44.09 60.52
CA GLN A 3 -27.81 43.45 60.23
C GLN A 3 -27.86 41.90 60.23
N PHE A 4 -28.68 41.29 61.09
CA PHE A 4 -28.83 39.83 61.13
C PHE A 4 -29.61 39.27 59.94
N VAL A 5 -30.52 40.06 59.37
CA VAL A 5 -31.24 39.69 58.15
C VAL A 5 -30.32 39.82 56.93
N SER A 6 -29.47 40.85 56.87
CA SER A 6 -28.47 41.01 55.81
C SER A 6 -27.44 39.87 55.81
N SER A 7 -26.93 39.49 56.99
CA SER A 7 -25.96 38.39 57.08
C SER A 7 -26.58 37.03 56.78
N GLY A 8 -27.85 36.81 57.11
CA GLY A 8 -28.59 35.62 56.72
C GLY A 8 -28.76 35.51 55.20
N VAL A 9 -29.08 36.63 54.54
CA VAL A 9 -29.22 36.70 53.08
C VAL A 9 -27.86 36.54 52.39
N GLU A 10 -26.80 37.18 52.87
CA GLU A 10 -25.44 37.02 52.31
C GLU A 10 -24.88 35.61 52.52
N ASN A 11 -25.18 34.97 53.65
CA ASN A 11 -24.76 33.58 53.90
C ASN A 11 -25.56 32.60 53.04
N ALA A 12 -26.84 32.85 52.79
CA ALA A 12 -27.66 32.06 51.87
C ALA A 12 -27.21 32.21 50.41
N ILE A 13 -26.84 33.44 49.99
CA ILE A 13 -26.28 33.70 48.66
C ILE A 13 -24.91 33.04 48.52
N SER A 14 -24.03 33.16 49.54
CA SER A 14 -22.70 32.53 49.52
C SER A 14 -22.81 31.01 49.48
N LYS A 15 -23.71 30.40 50.25
CA LYS A 15 -23.97 28.95 50.22
C LYS A 15 -24.59 28.50 48.89
N SER A 16 -25.51 29.28 48.31
CA SER A 16 -26.04 28.98 46.97
C SER A 16 -24.97 29.12 45.88
N GLN A 17 -24.06 30.09 45.99
CA GLN A 17 -22.94 30.25 45.06
C GLN A 17 -21.96 29.08 45.16
N LEU A 18 -21.63 28.66 46.39
CA LEU A 18 -20.72 27.53 46.65
C LEU A 18 -21.30 26.19 46.16
N LEU A 19 -22.61 26.00 46.30
CA LEU A 19 -23.31 24.84 45.74
C LEU A 19 -23.39 24.89 44.20
N VAL A 20 -23.56 26.08 43.61
CA VAL A 20 -23.52 26.24 42.14
C VAL A 20 -22.11 25.94 41.60
N ASP A 21 -21.05 26.34 42.31
CA ASP A 21 -19.66 26.00 41.98
C ASP A 21 -19.40 24.48 42.05
N GLN A 22 -20.11 23.74 42.92
CA GLN A 22 -19.99 22.28 43.04
C GLN A 22 -20.66 21.49 41.89
N TYR A 23 -21.54 22.12 41.10
CA TYR A 23 -22.24 21.49 39.97
C TYR A 23 -21.82 22.07 38.60
N LEU A 24 -20.79 22.90 38.56
CA LEU A 24 -20.24 23.49 37.33
C LEU A 24 -19.10 22.62 36.75
N PRO A 25 -18.84 22.67 35.44
CA PRO A 25 -17.71 21.99 34.84
C PRO A 25 -16.40 22.53 35.44
N LEU A 26 -15.60 21.64 36.02
CA LEU A 26 -14.33 21.96 36.67
C LEU A 26 -13.40 22.73 35.73
N THR A 27 -12.60 23.61 36.34
CA THR A 27 -11.57 24.40 35.66
C THR A 27 -10.42 23.51 35.20
N GLU A 28 -9.65 23.90 34.17
CA GLU A 28 -8.50 23.13 33.63
C GLU A 28 -7.52 22.69 34.75
N GLU A 29 -7.27 23.56 35.73
CA GLU A 29 -6.41 23.33 36.90
C GLU A 29 -6.97 22.28 37.90
N GLU A 30 -8.29 22.10 37.93
CA GLU A 30 -8.95 21.11 38.78
C GLU A 30 -9.10 19.78 38.04
N ILE A 31 -9.29 19.80 36.72
CA ILE A 31 -9.25 18.62 35.84
C ILE A 31 -7.86 17.96 35.89
N GLU A 32 -6.78 18.75 35.90
CA GLU A 32 -5.40 18.23 35.98
C GLU A 32 -5.08 17.60 37.34
N LYS A 33 -5.68 18.11 38.43
CA LYS A 33 -5.59 17.52 39.79
C LYS A 33 -6.42 16.26 39.93
N GLU A 34 -7.54 16.14 39.22
CA GLU A 34 -8.41 14.96 39.25
C GLU A 34 -7.89 13.83 38.35
N ALA A 35 -7.29 14.16 37.20
CA ALA A 35 -6.62 13.20 36.32
C ALA A 35 -5.46 12.46 37.00
N LYS A 36 -4.72 13.14 37.89
CA LYS A 36 -3.67 12.50 38.72
C LYS A 36 -4.22 11.59 39.83
N LYS A 37 -5.50 11.69 40.17
CA LYS A 37 -6.16 10.86 41.19
C LYS A 37 -6.98 9.69 40.61
N ALA A 38 -7.27 9.71 39.31
CA ALA A 38 -8.19 8.79 38.66
C ALA A 38 -7.50 7.68 37.85
N GLU A 39 -6.37 7.14 38.33
CA GLU A 39 -5.68 6.00 37.70
C GLU A 39 -6.39 4.63 37.90
N GLY A 40 -7.71 4.61 38.14
CA GLY A 40 -8.40 3.35 38.40
C GLY A 40 -9.92 3.35 38.49
N PHE A 41 -10.62 4.42 38.09
CA PHE A 41 -12.09 4.39 38.01
C PHE A 41 -12.59 4.73 36.61
N ASP A 42 -13.53 3.91 36.16
CA ASP A 42 -14.19 3.97 34.86
C ASP A 42 -14.62 5.40 34.53
N ILE A 43 -14.21 5.89 33.34
CA ILE A 43 -14.46 7.26 32.90
C ILE A 43 -15.96 7.35 32.56
N VAL A 44 -16.78 7.63 33.57
CA VAL A 44 -18.20 7.88 33.38
C VAL A 44 -18.33 9.08 32.42
N GLN A 45 -18.80 8.81 31.20
CA GLN A 45 -19.09 9.85 30.22
C GLN A 45 -20.09 10.84 30.82
N LYS A 46 -19.62 12.03 31.17
CA LYS A 46 -20.49 13.11 31.65
C LYS A 46 -21.50 13.45 30.55
N PRO A 47 -22.80 13.56 30.88
CA PRO A 47 -23.81 13.92 29.89
C PRO A 47 -23.50 15.30 29.32
N SER A 48 -23.34 15.38 28.00
CA SER A 48 -23.14 16.65 27.29
C SER A 48 -24.48 17.39 27.19
N TYR A 49 -24.61 18.52 27.86
CA TYR A 49 -25.77 19.40 27.74
C TYR A 49 -25.36 20.77 27.22
N TYR A 50 -26.19 21.34 26.36
CA TYR A 50 -25.97 22.66 25.77
C TYR A 50 -26.79 23.69 26.57
N VAL A 51 -26.12 24.75 27.02
CA VAL A 51 -26.79 25.86 27.73
C VAL A 51 -26.66 27.13 26.92
N ARG A 52 -27.78 27.85 26.76
CA ARG A 52 -27.79 29.16 26.11
C ARG A 52 -27.13 30.19 27.01
N LEU A 53 -26.08 30.85 26.54
CA LEU A 53 -25.30 31.86 27.31
C LEU A 53 -26.19 32.98 27.92
N GLY A 54 -27.30 33.32 27.27
CA GLY A 54 -28.25 34.32 27.76
C GLY A 54 -28.99 33.92 29.05
N SER A 55 -29.11 32.61 29.31
CA SER A 55 -29.77 32.05 30.50
C SER A 55 -28.83 31.95 31.71
N LEU A 56 -27.54 32.30 31.54
CA LEU A 56 -26.53 32.22 32.60
C LEU A 56 -26.40 33.55 33.33
N SER A 57 -25.98 33.50 34.60
CA SER A 57 -25.59 34.69 35.37
C SER A 57 -24.40 35.41 34.72
N THR A 58 -24.21 36.71 35.01
CA THR A 58 -23.18 37.55 34.36
C THR A 58 -21.75 37.00 34.52
N LYS A 59 -21.39 36.49 35.70
CA LYS A 59 -20.07 35.86 35.94
C LYS A 59 -19.93 34.53 35.18
N LEU A 60 -20.97 33.70 35.19
CA LEU A 60 -20.96 32.40 34.53
C LEU A 60 -20.95 32.53 32.99
N ARG A 61 -21.68 33.50 32.46
CA ARG A 61 -21.68 33.86 31.03
C ARG A 61 -20.30 34.28 30.56
N SER A 62 -19.60 35.12 31.33
CA SER A 62 -18.23 35.55 30.99
C SER A 62 -17.26 34.37 30.93
N ARG A 63 -17.31 33.48 31.92
CA ARG A 63 -16.45 32.28 31.97
C ARG A 63 -16.76 31.29 30.85
N ALA A 64 -18.04 30.94 30.64
CA ALA A 64 -18.47 30.06 29.56
C ALA A 64 -18.13 30.63 28.17
N TYR A 65 -18.22 31.95 28.00
CA TYR A 65 -17.81 32.63 26.78
C TYR A 65 -16.31 32.52 26.53
N GLN A 66 -15.47 32.77 27.53
CA GLN A 66 -14.00 32.65 27.39
C GLN A 66 -13.57 31.22 27.07
N GLN A 67 -14.17 30.22 27.73
CA GLN A 67 -13.88 28.81 27.46
C GLN A 67 -14.33 28.35 26.08
N ALA A 68 -15.50 28.80 25.61
CA ALA A 68 -15.94 28.52 24.25
C ALA A 68 -15.00 29.17 23.22
N LEU A 69 -14.52 30.39 23.52
CA LEU A 69 -13.62 31.13 22.65
C LEU A 69 -12.20 30.54 22.60
N SER A 70 -11.68 29.98 23.72
CA SER A 70 -10.40 29.25 23.71
C SER A 70 -10.50 27.97 22.87
N ARG A 71 -11.55 27.17 23.07
CA ARG A 71 -11.79 25.95 22.27
C ARG A 71 -11.89 26.22 20.77
N VAL A 72 -12.57 27.30 20.38
CA VAL A 72 -12.66 27.70 18.96
C VAL A 72 -11.30 28.14 18.42
N LYS A 73 -10.50 28.87 19.20
CA LYS A 73 -9.13 29.26 18.81
C LYS A 73 -8.23 28.05 18.64
N GLU A 74 -8.27 27.10 19.57
CA GLU A 74 -7.52 25.84 19.52
C GLU A 74 -7.94 25.01 18.31
N ALA A 75 -9.25 24.80 18.11
CA ALA A 75 -9.78 24.07 16.96
C ALA A 75 -9.37 24.72 15.62
N LYS A 76 -9.38 26.06 15.55
CA LYS A 76 -8.88 26.80 14.39
C LYS A 76 -7.39 26.55 14.16
N GLN A 77 -6.57 26.63 15.19
CA GLN A 77 -5.12 26.44 15.08
C GLN A 77 -4.77 25.00 14.68
N MET A 78 -5.45 24.01 15.27
CA MET A 78 -5.33 22.60 14.88
C MET A 78 -5.72 22.39 13.42
N SER A 79 -6.88 22.94 13.00
CA SER A 79 -7.34 22.82 11.62
C SER A 79 -6.35 23.44 10.63
N GLN A 80 -5.78 24.60 10.95
CA GLN A 80 -4.73 25.21 10.13
C GLN A 80 -3.47 24.33 10.05
N GLY A 81 -3.04 23.73 11.16
CA GLY A 81 -1.93 22.79 11.18
C GLY A 81 -2.17 21.58 10.28
N THR A 82 -3.34 20.96 10.37
CA THR A 82 -3.72 19.82 9.51
C THR A 82 -3.81 20.20 8.04
N ILE A 83 -4.35 21.38 7.72
CA ILE A 83 -4.40 21.88 6.33
C ILE A 83 -2.99 22.08 5.78
N SER A 84 -2.07 22.68 6.55
CA SER A 84 -0.68 22.86 6.11
C SER A 84 0.03 21.52 5.88
N GLN A 85 -0.17 20.54 6.77
CA GLN A 85 0.38 19.20 6.60
C GLN A 85 -0.16 18.52 5.33
N LEU A 86 -1.48 18.58 5.10
CA LEU A 86 -2.10 17.99 3.93
C LEU A 86 -1.61 18.66 2.64
N HIS A 87 -1.44 19.98 2.63
CA HIS A 87 -0.85 20.71 1.51
C HIS A 87 0.58 20.24 1.21
N SER A 88 1.42 20.07 2.24
CA SER A 88 2.78 19.53 2.08
C SER A 88 2.78 18.10 1.53
N THR A 89 1.88 17.23 2.00
CA THR A 89 1.75 15.86 1.50
C THR A 89 1.33 15.81 0.03
N VAL A 90 0.36 16.63 -0.37
CA VAL A 90 -0.08 16.72 -1.77
C VAL A 90 1.08 17.18 -2.67
N HIS A 91 1.84 18.19 -2.23
CA HIS A 91 3.01 18.67 -2.96
C HIS A 91 4.09 17.57 -3.12
N LEU A 92 4.32 16.76 -2.08
CA LEU A 92 5.26 15.62 -2.15
C LEU A 92 4.79 14.55 -3.14
N ILE A 93 3.50 14.23 -3.18
CA ILE A 93 2.91 13.28 -4.14
C ILE A 93 3.06 13.79 -5.57
N GLU A 94 2.82 15.10 -5.79
CA GLU A 94 2.97 15.71 -7.11
C GLU A 94 4.44 15.67 -7.60
N LEU A 95 5.39 15.98 -6.73
CA LEU A 95 6.82 15.85 -7.02
C LEU A 95 7.21 14.41 -7.35
N ALA A 96 6.75 13.43 -6.56
CA ALA A 96 7.01 12.02 -6.82
C ALA A 96 6.46 11.58 -8.18
N ARG A 97 5.23 11.99 -8.52
CA ARG A 97 4.61 11.66 -9.80
C ARG A 97 5.35 12.26 -10.99
N LYS A 98 5.76 13.54 -10.89
CA LYS A 98 6.58 14.21 -11.92
C LYS A 98 7.94 13.52 -12.10
N ASN A 99 8.58 13.09 -11.01
CA ASN A 99 9.84 12.37 -11.06
C ASN A 99 9.71 11.00 -11.75
N VAL A 100 8.69 10.21 -11.40
CA VAL A 100 8.43 8.90 -12.04
C VAL A 100 8.16 9.06 -13.54
N HIS A 101 7.37 10.06 -13.94
CA HIS A 101 7.14 10.34 -15.36
C HIS A 101 8.44 10.71 -16.09
N SER A 102 9.28 11.56 -15.49
CA SER A 102 10.57 11.95 -16.08
C SER A 102 11.57 10.78 -16.18
N ALA A 103 11.53 9.85 -15.23
CA ALA A 103 12.37 8.66 -15.24
C ALA A 103 11.92 7.67 -16.33
N ASN A 104 10.61 7.43 -16.44
CA ASN A 104 10.06 6.58 -17.50
C ASN A 104 10.33 7.14 -18.89
N GLN A 105 10.22 8.46 -19.09
CA GLN A 105 10.53 9.11 -20.36
C GLN A 105 12.02 8.93 -20.74
N LYS A 106 12.94 9.11 -19.78
CA LYS A 106 14.38 8.88 -20.03
C LYS A 106 14.72 7.43 -20.38
N ILE A 107 14.00 6.46 -19.79
CA ILE A 107 14.17 5.03 -20.10
C ILE A 107 13.71 4.72 -21.52
N GLN A 108 12.57 5.27 -21.94
CA GLN A 108 12.07 5.12 -23.30
C GLN A 108 13.02 5.76 -24.32
N ASP A 109 13.49 6.99 -24.06
CA ASP A 109 14.47 7.67 -24.92
C ASP A 109 15.79 6.87 -25.06
N ALA A 110 16.22 6.16 -24.00
CA ALA A 110 17.40 5.31 -24.04
C ALA A 110 17.17 4.01 -24.85
N GLN A 111 15.98 3.41 -24.73
CA GLN A 111 15.60 2.24 -25.53
C GLN A 111 15.53 2.58 -27.03
N ASP A 112 14.93 3.72 -27.38
CA ASP A 112 14.81 4.16 -28.77
C ASP A 112 16.18 4.49 -29.39
N LYS A 113 17.08 5.11 -28.62
CA LYS A 113 18.46 5.37 -29.07
C LYS A 113 19.26 4.09 -29.29
N LEU A 114 19.10 3.08 -28.43
CA LEU A 114 19.75 1.78 -28.62
C LEU A 114 19.23 1.05 -29.85
N TYR A 115 17.92 1.09 -30.10
CA TYR A 115 17.32 0.50 -31.29
C TYR A 115 17.82 1.16 -32.58
N LEU A 116 17.87 2.50 -32.61
CA LEU A 116 18.39 3.25 -33.76
C LEU A 116 19.88 2.97 -34.00
N SER A 117 20.68 2.95 -32.93
CA SER A 117 22.12 2.66 -33.04
C SER A 117 22.41 1.22 -33.49
N TRP A 118 21.56 0.25 -33.13
CA TRP A 118 21.64 -1.14 -33.61
C TRP A 118 21.34 -1.27 -35.11
N VAL A 119 20.30 -0.57 -35.58
CA VAL A 119 19.91 -0.56 -37.00
C VAL A 119 20.96 0.13 -37.86
N ASP A 120 21.52 1.25 -37.39
CA ASP A 120 22.58 1.96 -38.10
C ASP A 120 23.90 1.19 -38.07
N TRP A 121 24.24 0.52 -36.96
CA TRP A 121 25.40 -0.38 -36.92
C TRP A 121 25.27 -1.50 -37.95
N LYS A 122 24.10 -2.17 -38.02
CA LYS A 122 23.80 -3.21 -39.02
C LYS A 122 23.92 -2.72 -40.47
N ARG A 123 23.62 -1.44 -40.72
CA ARG A 123 23.75 -0.82 -42.05
C ARG A 123 25.19 -0.42 -42.37
N SER A 124 25.94 0.03 -41.36
CA SER A 124 27.33 0.48 -41.49
C SER A 124 28.32 -0.63 -41.81
N ILE A 125 28.02 -1.86 -41.39
CA ILE A 125 28.89 -3.02 -41.61
C ILE A 125 28.76 -3.64 -43.00
N GLY A 126 27.85 -3.18 -43.87
CA GLY A 126 27.86 -3.52 -45.31
C GLY A 126 27.94 -5.01 -45.67
N TYR A 127 27.46 -5.91 -44.81
CA TYR A 127 27.70 -7.34 -44.93
C TYR A 127 26.43 -8.12 -45.31
N HIS A 128 26.51 -8.73 -46.50
CA HIS A 128 25.74 -9.87 -46.99
C HIS A 128 26.62 -11.09 -46.64
N ASP A 129 26.36 -11.79 -45.53
CA ASP A 129 27.44 -12.59 -44.90
C ASP A 129 27.54 -14.03 -45.41
N THR A 130 28.76 -14.43 -45.71
CA THR A 130 29.20 -15.78 -46.13
C THR A 130 30.55 -16.06 -45.46
N ASP A 131 30.66 -16.00 -44.12
CA ASP A 131 31.56 -16.86 -43.30
C ASP A 131 31.27 -16.76 -41.79
N GLU A 132 30.01 -17.01 -41.39
CA GLU A 132 29.48 -16.87 -40.00
C GLU A 132 29.77 -18.07 -39.06
N SER A 133 30.42 -19.14 -39.54
CA SER A 133 30.24 -20.50 -38.98
C SER A 133 30.73 -20.70 -37.53
N HIS A 134 31.99 -20.37 -37.20
CA HIS A 134 32.60 -20.76 -35.91
C HIS A 134 32.21 -19.87 -34.72
N CYS A 135 32.05 -18.55 -34.91
CA CYS A 135 31.51 -17.68 -33.87
C CYS A 135 30.01 -17.93 -33.64
N ALA A 136 29.25 -18.23 -34.70
CA ALA A 136 27.85 -18.55 -34.57
C ALA A 136 27.63 -19.88 -33.83
N GLU A 137 28.46 -20.91 -34.02
CA GLU A 137 28.32 -22.17 -33.29
C GLU A 137 28.57 -22.04 -31.78
N HIS A 138 29.55 -21.24 -31.37
CA HIS A 138 29.80 -20.98 -29.95
C HIS A 138 28.66 -20.15 -29.32
N ILE A 139 28.16 -19.13 -30.02
CA ILE A 139 27.02 -18.34 -29.57
C ILE A 139 25.74 -19.19 -29.50
N LYS A 140 25.52 -20.08 -30.49
CA LYS A 140 24.37 -21.00 -30.52
C LYS A 140 24.44 -22.01 -29.38
N SER A 141 25.58 -22.66 -29.15
CA SER A 141 25.72 -23.62 -28.06
C SER A 141 25.59 -22.97 -26.68
N HIS A 142 26.18 -21.78 -26.48
CA HIS A 142 26.02 -20.99 -25.26
C HIS A 142 24.56 -20.56 -25.03
N THR A 143 23.90 -20.01 -26.05
CA THR A 143 22.49 -19.59 -25.95
C THR A 143 21.57 -20.78 -25.68
N LEU A 144 21.87 -21.97 -26.23
CA LEU A 144 21.12 -23.19 -25.98
C LEU A 144 21.32 -23.70 -24.55
N ALA A 145 22.55 -23.60 -24.02
CA ALA A 145 22.83 -23.93 -22.62
C ALA A 145 22.09 -22.99 -21.64
N VAL A 146 22.03 -21.69 -21.95
CA VAL A 146 21.22 -20.71 -21.21
C VAL A 146 19.74 -21.05 -21.30
N ALA A 147 19.22 -21.39 -22.49
CA ALA A 147 17.83 -21.81 -22.66
C ALA A 147 17.48 -23.05 -21.84
N ARG A 148 18.36 -24.07 -21.79
CA ARG A 148 18.19 -25.26 -20.94
C ARG A 148 18.16 -24.92 -19.45
N ASN A 149 19.07 -24.04 -19.01
CA ASN A 149 19.12 -23.62 -17.61
C ASN A 149 17.85 -22.86 -17.20
N LEU A 150 17.42 -21.90 -18.03
CA LEU A 150 16.22 -21.11 -17.77
C LEU A 150 14.94 -21.96 -17.79
N THR A 151 14.83 -22.92 -18.72
CA THR A 151 13.66 -23.82 -18.77
C THR A 151 13.65 -24.82 -17.62
N GLN A 152 14.82 -25.25 -17.13
CA GLN A 152 14.93 -26.04 -15.90
C GLN A 152 14.50 -25.22 -14.66
N GLN A 153 14.92 -23.96 -14.56
CA GLN A 153 14.49 -23.06 -13.48
C GLN A 153 12.97 -22.88 -13.53
N LEU A 154 12.41 -22.62 -14.72
CA LEU A 154 10.97 -22.50 -14.92
C LEU A 154 10.22 -23.75 -14.47
N GLN A 155 10.68 -24.95 -14.85
CA GLN A 155 10.06 -26.22 -14.44
C GLN A 155 10.07 -26.40 -12.92
N THR A 156 11.19 -26.04 -12.28
CA THR A 156 11.36 -26.11 -10.82
C THR A 156 10.40 -25.13 -10.14
N THR A 157 10.36 -23.88 -10.60
CA THR A 157 9.45 -22.86 -10.09
C THR A 157 7.99 -23.24 -10.28
N CYS A 158 7.60 -23.84 -11.42
CA CYS A 158 6.24 -24.35 -11.62
C CYS A 158 5.90 -25.51 -10.69
N HIS A 159 6.84 -26.40 -10.38
CA HIS A 159 6.64 -27.45 -9.36
C HIS A 159 6.44 -26.84 -7.96
N THR A 160 7.25 -25.85 -7.59
CA THR A 160 7.10 -25.12 -6.32
C THR A 160 5.76 -24.37 -6.27
N LEU A 161 5.34 -23.76 -7.38
CA LEU A 161 4.03 -23.11 -7.47
C LEU A 161 2.91 -24.14 -7.29
N LEU A 162 3.02 -25.31 -7.94
CA LEU A 162 2.04 -26.39 -7.83
C LEU A 162 1.91 -26.95 -6.41
N SER A 163 3.01 -27.03 -5.65
CA SER A 163 2.95 -27.38 -4.23
C SER A 163 2.31 -26.28 -3.38
N ASN A 164 2.55 -25.01 -3.72
CA ASN A 164 2.05 -23.86 -2.95
C ASN A 164 0.60 -23.50 -3.24
N VAL A 165 0.01 -23.92 -4.36
CA VAL A 165 -1.41 -23.68 -4.71
C VAL A 165 -2.34 -24.80 -4.22
N GLN A 166 -1.84 -25.76 -3.45
CA GLN A 166 -2.65 -26.83 -2.88
C GLN A 166 -3.73 -26.24 -1.96
N GLY A 167 -4.98 -26.61 -2.18
CA GLY A 167 -6.13 -26.11 -1.41
C GLY A 167 -6.83 -24.87 -2.00
N LEU A 168 -6.30 -24.29 -3.09
CA LEU A 168 -7.02 -23.29 -3.88
C LEU A 168 -8.17 -23.92 -4.70
N PRO A 169 -9.12 -23.14 -5.24
CA PRO A 169 -10.19 -23.69 -6.08
C PRO A 169 -9.64 -24.50 -7.26
N GLN A 170 -10.46 -25.45 -7.72
CA GLN A 170 -10.09 -26.38 -8.79
C GLN A 170 -9.60 -25.67 -10.07
N ASN A 171 -10.21 -24.53 -10.42
CA ASN A 171 -9.79 -23.70 -11.56
C ASN A 171 -8.31 -23.26 -11.45
N THR A 172 -7.92 -22.72 -10.30
CA THR A 172 -6.55 -22.23 -10.03
C THR A 172 -5.54 -23.38 -9.95
N GLN A 173 -5.94 -24.52 -9.38
CA GLN A 173 -5.09 -25.71 -9.37
C GLN A 173 -4.88 -26.30 -10.76
N ASP A 174 -5.93 -26.34 -11.59
CA ASP A 174 -5.84 -26.87 -12.95
C ASP A 174 -5.02 -25.94 -13.86
N GLN A 175 -5.13 -24.62 -13.67
CA GLN A 175 -4.22 -23.64 -14.26
C GLN A 175 -2.76 -23.92 -13.88
N ALA A 176 -2.44 -24.07 -12.59
CA ALA A 176 -1.07 -24.36 -12.15
C ALA A 176 -0.53 -25.71 -12.66
N LYS A 177 -1.38 -26.74 -12.76
CA LYS A 177 -0.99 -28.02 -13.39
C LYS A 177 -0.68 -27.83 -14.87
N HIS A 178 -1.50 -27.07 -15.59
CA HIS A 178 -1.29 -26.75 -17.00
C HIS A 178 0.01 -25.94 -17.21
N LEU A 179 0.35 -25.02 -16.31
CA LEU A 179 1.66 -24.33 -16.28
C LEU A 179 2.82 -25.32 -16.16
N GLY A 180 2.71 -26.29 -15.25
CA GLY A 180 3.73 -27.33 -15.06
C GLY A 180 3.93 -28.21 -16.29
N VAL A 181 2.84 -28.59 -16.97
CA VAL A 181 2.89 -29.37 -18.21
C VAL A 181 3.56 -28.57 -19.34
N MET A 182 3.13 -27.32 -19.57
CA MET A 182 3.76 -26.46 -20.60
C MET A 182 5.25 -26.22 -20.33
N ALA A 183 5.63 -25.96 -19.07
CA ALA A 183 7.04 -25.81 -18.68
C ALA A 183 7.84 -27.10 -18.94
N GLY A 184 7.25 -28.27 -18.63
CA GLY A 184 7.84 -29.58 -18.86
C GLY A 184 8.03 -29.89 -20.34
N ASP A 185 7.02 -29.60 -21.17
CA ASP A 185 7.08 -29.79 -22.62
C ASP A 185 8.20 -28.93 -23.22
N ILE A 186 8.29 -27.66 -22.83
CA ILE A 186 9.33 -26.74 -23.29
C ILE A 186 10.72 -27.24 -22.86
N TYR A 187 10.87 -27.62 -21.59
CA TYR A 187 12.13 -28.13 -21.06
C TYR A 187 12.58 -29.42 -21.77
N SER A 188 11.66 -30.35 -22.05
CA SER A 188 11.98 -31.62 -22.70
C SER A 188 12.62 -31.42 -24.08
N VAL A 189 12.10 -30.48 -24.86
CA VAL A 189 12.57 -30.16 -26.21
C VAL A 189 13.93 -29.46 -26.19
N PHE A 190 14.14 -28.50 -25.28
CA PHE A 190 15.45 -27.85 -25.14
C PHE A 190 16.52 -28.78 -24.55
N ARG A 191 16.11 -29.73 -23.71
CA ARG A 191 16.99 -30.76 -23.15
C ARG A 191 17.41 -31.78 -24.20
N SER A 192 16.50 -32.19 -25.10
CA SER A 192 16.78 -33.18 -26.13
C SER A 192 17.54 -32.61 -27.33
N ALA A 193 17.35 -31.33 -27.66
CA ALA A 193 18.04 -30.69 -28.78
C ALA A 193 19.53 -30.55 -28.48
N ALA A 194 20.43 -31.12 -29.28
CA ALA A 194 21.87 -30.95 -29.16
C ALA A 194 22.35 -29.64 -29.80
N SER A 195 21.60 -29.11 -30.76
CA SER A 195 21.91 -27.88 -31.49
C SER A 195 20.67 -27.02 -31.77
N PHE A 196 20.86 -25.72 -32.06
CA PHE A 196 19.76 -24.80 -32.41
C PHE A 196 18.99 -25.23 -33.67
N LYS A 197 19.61 -26.00 -34.57
CA LYS A 197 18.98 -26.50 -35.80
C LYS A 197 17.94 -27.58 -35.55
N GLU A 198 18.02 -28.27 -34.41
CA GLU A 198 17.06 -29.30 -33.99
C GLU A 198 15.83 -28.72 -33.31
N VAL A 199 15.90 -27.45 -32.90
CA VAL A 199 14.75 -26.72 -32.37
C VAL A 199 13.99 -26.11 -33.54
N SER A 200 12.81 -26.64 -33.84
CA SER A 200 12.01 -26.15 -34.97
C SER A 200 11.45 -24.74 -34.71
N ASP A 201 11.38 -23.89 -35.75
CA ASP A 201 10.78 -22.55 -35.66
C ASP A 201 9.32 -22.58 -35.22
N GLY A 202 8.59 -23.65 -35.58
CA GLY A 202 7.22 -23.89 -35.10
C GLY A 202 7.16 -24.14 -33.60
N PHE A 203 8.15 -24.84 -33.03
CA PHE A 203 8.26 -25.02 -31.58
C PHE A 203 8.65 -23.71 -30.89
N LEU A 204 9.58 -22.91 -31.45
CA LEU A 204 9.93 -21.60 -30.87
C LEU A 204 8.72 -20.66 -30.82
N THR A 205 7.93 -20.63 -31.89
CA THR A 205 6.70 -19.83 -31.96
C THR A 205 5.65 -20.35 -30.97
N SER A 206 5.46 -21.67 -30.89
CA SER A 206 4.57 -22.32 -29.93
C SER A 206 5.00 -22.07 -28.49
N SER A 207 6.28 -22.24 -28.17
CA SER A 207 6.87 -22.02 -26.85
C SER A 207 6.73 -20.56 -26.43
N LYS A 208 6.94 -19.59 -27.32
CA LYS A 208 6.67 -18.18 -27.04
C LYS A 208 5.21 -17.93 -26.67
N GLY A 209 4.27 -18.53 -27.40
CA GLY A 209 2.85 -18.46 -27.09
C GLY A 209 2.49 -19.15 -25.77
N GLN A 210 3.09 -20.31 -25.48
CA GLN A 210 2.91 -21.03 -24.22
C GLN A 210 3.47 -20.25 -23.03
N LEU A 211 4.67 -19.67 -23.14
CA LEU A 211 5.26 -18.82 -22.11
C LEU A 211 4.43 -17.56 -21.84
N GLN A 212 3.84 -16.97 -22.88
CA GLN A 212 2.93 -15.84 -22.74
C GLN A 212 1.65 -16.24 -21.99
N LYS A 213 1.03 -17.37 -22.38
CA LYS A 213 -0.12 -17.93 -21.66
C LYS A 213 0.22 -18.32 -20.22
N MET A 214 1.46 -18.78 -19.98
CA MET A 214 1.93 -19.09 -18.63
C MET A 214 1.97 -17.86 -17.74
N LYS A 215 2.47 -16.75 -18.29
CA LYS A 215 2.51 -15.47 -17.60
C LYS A 215 1.10 -14.97 -17.29
N GLU A 216 0.21 -14.95 -18.28
CA GLU A 216 -1.19 -14.52 -18.12
C GLU A 216 -1.91 -15.36 -17.05
N SER A 217 -1.76 -16.69 -17.08
CA SER A 217 -2.38 -17.56 -16.08
C SER A 217 -1.79 -17.38 -14.67
N LEU A 218 -0.51 -17.00 -14.54
CA LEU A 218 0.08 -16.68 -13.24
C LEU A 218 -0.43 -15.33 -12.71
N ASP A 219 -0.60 -14.35 -13.60
CA ASP A 219 -1.23 -13.07 -13.27
C ASP A 219 -2.69 -13.27 -12.83
N ASP A 220 -3.45 -14.16 -13.49
CA ASP A 220 -4.82 -14.52 -13.10
C ASP A 220 -4.88 -15.20 -11.72
N VAL A 221 -3.95 -16.11 -11.43
CA VAL A 221 -3.83 -16.76 -10.11
C VAL A 221 -3.53 -15.71 -9.03
N MET A 222 -2.63 -14.76 -9.33
CA MET A 222 -2.28 -13.69 -8.40
C MET A 222 -3.46 -12.74 -8.17
N ASP A 223 -4.17 -12.35 -9.22
CA ASP A 223 -5.38 -11.52 -9.12
C ASP A 223 -6.46 -12.21 -8.27
N TYR A 224 -6.65 -13.53 -8.45
CA TYR A 224 -7.55 -14.33 -7.63
C TYR A 224 -7.15 -14.30 -6.14
N LEU A 225 -5.86 -14.45 -5.82
CA LEU A 225 -5.35 -14.43 -4.44
C LEU A 225 -5.45 -13.06 -3.77
N VAL A 226 -5.34 -11.97 -4.55
CA VAL A 226 -5.49 -10.60 -4.03
C VAL A 226 -6.95 -10.25 -3.79
N ASN A 227 -7.85 -10.73 -4.64
CA ASN A 227 -9.28 -10.41 -4.60
C ASN A 227 -10.10 -11.39 -3.75
N HIS A 228 -9.56 -12.56 -3.42
CA HIS A 228 -10.25 -13.57 -2.61
C HIS A 228 -9.36 -14.08 -1.48
N THR A 229 -9.96 -14.36 -0.31
CA THR A 229 -9.28 -15.04 0.82
C THR A 229 -9.66 -16.52 0.81
N PRO A 230 -8.88 -17.40 0.15
CA PRO A 230 -9.20 -18.82 0.06
C PRO A 230 -9.02 -19.51 1.41
N LEU A 231 -10.14 -19.82 2.08
CA LEU A 231 -10.15 -20.43 3.42
C LEU A 231 -9.56 -21.85 3.46
N ASN A 232 -9.48 -22.53 2.31
CA ASN A 232 -8.97 -23.90 2.19
C ASN A 232 -7.50 -23.96 1.73
N TRP A 233 -6.83 -22.81 1.59
CA TRP A 233 -5.46 -22.75 1.09
C TRP A 233 -4.45 -23.33 2.09
N LEU A 234 -3.68 -24.32 1.66
CA LEU A 234 -2.64 -24.95 2.47
C LEU A 234 -1.33 -24.17 2.28
N VAL A 235 -0.93 -23.43 3.32
CA VAL A 235 0.31 -22.66 3.35
C VAL A 235 1.35 -23.39 4.21
N GLY A 236 2.54 -23.65 3.66
CA GLY A 236 3.68 -24.31 4.32
C GLY A 236 4.67 -24.91 3.30
N PRO A 237 5.77 -25.57 3.73
CA PRO A 237 6.22 -25.77 5.11
C PRO A 237 6.86 -24.52 5.71
N PHE A 238 6.76 -24.39 7.04
CA PHE A 238 7.56 -23.46 7.84
C PHE A 238 8.75 -24.20 8.45
#